data_AF-A0A0A2SPG7-F1
#
_entry.id   AF-A0A0A2SPG7-F1
#
_cell.length_a   1.000
_cell.length_b   1.000
_cell.length_c   1.000
_cell.angle_alpha   90.00
_cell.angle_beta   90.00
_cell.angle_gamma   90.00
#
_symmetry.space_group_name_H-M   'P 1'
#
loop_
_entity.id
_entity.type
_entity.pdbx_description
1 polymer ?
#
loop_
_entity_poly.entity_id
_entity_poly.type
_entity_poly.pdbx_seq_one_letter_code
_entity_poly.pdbx_strand_id
1 'polypeptide(L)'
;MLSILIIITVVYGLVLYKLLPQVTSVIKEHEPKELTHNAITDVLTQLDHPTFEGVCYGFTMNWALAVAQNSESQFYQQLHLLRAHQSDLPATLKQIQKKREKGYLLTSDEAILETLPVLGKQICIAQQPLQYKEKYGELVWQPDINTILKKINHGSSIVQHVFCKTHTFSSQEEATEYFELLKKIGIKEDMAVMISTADHAMGFKRAGNKWRFININDLFQQDKDKPYFEFTSKNLVKELYRACKDKLLGNRLTVNTDFISINPEEKLSSSLQDVFPEFPIKNKTTYGERLALFAMAATQGDMNTVKKCIDSGWSIFSRNRLSDNSPILTAIYLGRKEVVRAMLNASPHRINQKRKSDSSTLLHIACQYGGSDIVEDLLKVKGIKIDPKDKAGRTPLMLACQKSEITNDPKLFNLLFSKGASLTIKDHEGLTPLGHAKKNNHDLAIKMIEKQLRNEAYASQQARARQFKYSAAKGTLFHPGSRALNYNLPQTTISMKNDGRR
;
A
#
# COMPACT_ATOMS: atom_id res chain seq x y z
N MET A 1 11.36 -74.48 -39.23
CA MET A 1 10.14 -73.82 -38.72
C MET A 1 10.33 -73.35 -37.28
N LEU A 2 10.61 -74.25 -36.31
CA LEU A 2 10.78 -73.89 -34.90
C LEU A 2 11.92 -72.89 -34.64
N SER A 3 13.07 -73.05 -35.30
CA SER A 3 14.24 -72.19 -35.13
C SER A 3 14.02 -70.76 -35.62
N ILE A 4 13.22 -70.59 -36.66
CA ILE A 4 12.88 -69.26 -37.22
C ILE A 4 11.89 -68.55 -36.28
N LEU A 5 10.96 -69.29 -35.67
CA LEU A 5 10.00 -68.74 -34.72
C LEU A 5 10.68 -68.24 -33.43
N ILE A 6 11.70 -68.97 -32.96
CA ILE A 6 12.53 -68.57 -31.80
C ILE A 6 13.33 -67.30 -32.12
N ILE A 7 13.92 -67.21 -33.32
CA ILE A 7 14.66 -66.01 -33.73
C ILE A 7 13.72 -64.80 -33.83
N ILE A 8 12.53 -64.97 -34.42
CA ILE A 8 11.55 -63.88 -34.53
C ILE A 8 11.08 -63.42 -33.15
N THR A 9 10.80 -64.34 -32.22
CA THR A 9 10.38 -63.98 -30.85
C THR A 9 11.49 -63.33 -30.04
N VAL A 10 12.74 -63.76 -30.18
CA VAL A 10 13.89 -63.13 -29.53
C VAL A 10 14.17 -61.74 -30.11
N VAL A 11 14.07 -61.57 -31.44
CA VAL A 11 14.25 -60.27 -32.10
C VAL A 11 13.11 -59.32 -31.73
N TYR A 12 11.85 -59.78 -31.71
CA TYR A 12 10.72 -58.97 -31.24
C TYR A 12 10.86 -58.61 -29.76
N GLY A 13 11.29 -59.54 -28.91
CA GLY A 13 11.54 -59.31 -27.49
C GLY A 13 12.65 -58.29 -27.25
N LEU A 14 13.75 -58.35 -28.00
CA LEU A 14 14.85 -57.40 -27.93
C LEU A 14 14.48 -56.01 -28.48
N VAL A 15 13.64 -55.95 -29.52
CA VAL A 15 13.10 -54.69 -30.05
C VAL A 15 12.12 -54.06 -29.06
N LEU A 16 11.22 -54.84 -28.44
CA LEU A 16 10.34 -54.37 -27.36
C LEU A 16 11.15 -53.89 -26.15
N TYR A 17 12.19 -54.64 -25.75
CA TYR A 17 13.06 -54.28 -24.62
C TYR A 17 13.88 -53.01 -24.88
N LYS A 18 14.30 -52.76 -26.13
CA LYS A 18 14.94 -51.49 -26.51
C LYS A 18 13.97 -50.31 -26.65
N LEU A 19 12.70 -50.59 -26.98
CA LEU A 19 11.64 -49.57 -27.05
C LEU A 19 11.03 -49.25 -25.68
N LEU A 20 11.07 -50.17 -24.71
CA LEU A 20 10.56 -49.98 -23.35
C LEU A 20 11.16 -48.73 -22.65
N PRO A 21 12.49 -48.49 -22.66
CA PRO A 21 13.09 -47.26 -22.15
C PRO A 21 12.64 -45.97 -22.88
N GLN A 22 12.29 -46.08 -24.16
CA GLN A 22 11.83 -44.96 -25.00
C GLN A 22 10.32 -44.68 -24.84
N VAL A 23 9.52 -45.67 -24.44
CA VAL A 23 8.11 -45.49 -24.08
C VAL A 23 7.99 -45.02 -22.63
N THR A 24 8.88 -45.45 -21.73
CA THR A 24 8.95 -44.90 -20.35
C THR A 24 9.47 -43.47 -20.30
N SER A 25 10.20 -42.99 -21.33
CA SER A 25 10.58 -41.57 -21.43
C SER A 25 9.46 -40.68 -22.00
N VAL A 26 8.42 -41.27 -22.59
CA VAL A 26 7.21 -40.56 -23.08
C VAL A 26 6.09 -40.55 -22.02
N ILE A 27 6.19 -41.40 -20.99
CA ILE A 27 5.39 -41.27 -19.76
C ILE A 27 6.32 -40.84 -18.62
N LYS A 28 6.95 -39.67 -18.78
CA LYS A 28 7.05 -38.79 -17.61
C LYS A 28 5.62 -38.33 -17.34
N GLU A 29 4.95 -38.98 -16.40
CA GLU A 29 3.92 -38.29 -15.62
C GLU A 29 4.50 -36.91 -15.34
N HIS A 30 3.87 -35.88 -15.89
CA HIS A 30 4.29 -34.51 -15.65
C HIS A 30 4.26 -34.33 -14.14
N GLU A 31 5.44 -34.29 -13.51
CA GLU A 31 5.57 -33.76 -12.16
C GLU A 31 4.78 -32.44 -12.16
N PRO A 32 3.83 -32.26 -11.23
CA PRO A 32 2.95 -31.10 -11.26
C PRO A 32 3.84 -29.87 -11.28
N LYS A 33 3.75 -29.12 -12.39
CA LYS A 33 4.61 -27.98 -12.71
C LYS A 33 4.82 -27.14 -11.46
N GLU A 34 6.07 -26.80 -11.19
CA GLU A 34 6.46 -25.90 -10.10
C GLU A 34 5.47 -24.73 -9.99
N LEU A 35 4.91 -24.51 -8.79
CA LEU A 35 4.01 -23.38 -8.56
C LEU A 35 4.84 -22.09 -8.37
N THR A 36 5.44 -21.64 -9.46
CA THR A 36 6.25 -20.42 -9.50
C THR A 36 5.39 -19.18 -9.31
N HIS A 37 6.03 -18.05 -9.01
CA HIS A 37 5.35 -16.75 -8.91
C HIS A 37 4.46 -16.46 -10.13
N ASN A 38 4.98 -16.67 -11.34
CA ASN A 38 4.26 -16.44 -12.60
C ASN A 38 3.08 -17.42 -12.78
N ALA A 39 3.29 -18.69 -12.42
CA ALA A 39 2.22 -19.68 -12.48
C ALA A 39 1.05 -19.30 -11.58
N ILE A 40 1.32 -18.76 -10.39
CA ILE A 40 0.28 -18.28 -9.48
C ILE A 40 -0.48 -17.09 -10.09
N THR A 41 0.24 -16.10 -10.64
CA THR A 41 -0.42 -14.95 -11.27
C THR A 41 -1.26 -15.35 -12.48
N ASP A 42 -0.79 -16.33 -13.26
CA ASP A 42 -1.52 -16.87 -14.41
C ASP A 42 -2.81 -17.58 -13.97
N VAL A 43 -2.75 -18.39 -12.91
CA VAL A 43 -3.94 -19.05 -12.36
C VAL A 43 -4.94 -18.04 -11.82
N LEU A 44 -4.49 -17.01 -11.10
CA LEU A 44 -5.40 -15.96 -10.63
C LEU A 44 -6.03 -15.20 -11.81
N THR A 45 -5.28 -14.98 -12.89
CA THR A 45 -5.81 -14.38 -14.12
C THR A 45 -6.87 -15.26 -14.77
N GLN A 46 -6.66 -16.58 -14.80
CA GLN A 46 -7.66 -17.55 -15.25
C GLN A 46 -8.96 -17.54 -14.41
N LEU A 47 -8.86 -17.13 -13.15
CA LEU A 47 -9.99 -16.92 -12.23
C LEU A 47 -10.62 -15.52 -12.35
N ASP A 48 -10.38 -14.81 -13.46
CA ASP A 48 -10.89 -13.46 -13.72
C ASP A 48 -10.36 -12.39 -12.73
N HIS A 49 -9.15 -12.59 -12.19
CA HIS A 49 -8.43 -11.53 -11.47
C HIS A 49 -7.47 -10.77 -12.41
N PRO A 50 -7.18 -9.48 -12.15
CA PRO A 50 -6.20 -8.74 -12.94
C PRO A 50 -4.80 -9.35 -12.81
N THR A 51 -3.91 -9.04 -13.76
CA THR A 51 -2.47 -9.32 -13.64
C THR A 51 -1.82 -8.34 -12.66
N PHE A 52 -0.79 -8.78 -11.91
CA PHE A 52 -0.06 -7.92 -10.98
C PHE A 52 1.35 -8.36 -10.65
N GLU A 53 2.13 -7.39 -10.16
CA GLU A 53 3.49 -7.58 -9.67
C GLU A 53 3.47 -8.07 -8.21
N GLY A 54 3.72 -9.36 -7.99
CA GLY A 54 3.88 -9.93 -6.64
C GLY A 54 2.58 -10.47 -6.03
N VAL A 55 2.60 -11.69 -5.46
CA VAL A 55 1.45 -12.31 -4.76
C VAL A 55 1.77 -12.60 -3.29
N CYS A 56 3.03 -12.40 -2.88
CA CYS A 56 3.58 -12.92 -1.64
C CYS A 56 2.87 -12.41 -0.38
N TYR A 57 2.53 -11.13 -0.34
CA TYR A 57 1.82 -10.53 0.79
C TYR A 57 0.42 -11.11 0.93
N GLY A 58 -0.35 -11.12 -0.16
CA GLY A 58 -1.73 -11.61 -0.15
C GLY A 58 -1.83 -13.08 0.23
N PHE A 59 -0.93 -13.92 -0.27
CA PHE A 59 -0.86 -15.33 0.13
C PHE A 59 -0.45 -15.50 1.58
N THR A 60 0.61 -14.80 2.02
CA THR A 60 1.10 -14.92 3.39
C THR A 60 0.04 -14.48 4.39
N MET A 61 -0.75 -13.45 4.04
CA MET A 61 -1.87 -12.98 4.83
C MET A 61 -3.00 -14.02 4.94
N ASN A 62 -3.34 -14.70 3.84
CA ASN A 62 -4.35 -15.76 3.85
C ASN A 62 -3.86 -17.03 4.56
N TRP A 63 -2.56 -17.34 4.46
CA TRP A 63 -1.95 -18.38 5.28
C TRP A 63 -2.04 -18.03 6.77
N ALA A 64 -1.70 -16.79 7.15
CA ALA A 64 -1.76 -16.33 8.54
C ALA A 64 -3.20 -16.37 9.08
N LEU A 65 -4.19 -16.05 8.25
CA LEU A 65 -5.61 -16.21 8.55
C LEU A 65 -5.95 -17.69 8.82
N ALA A 66 -5.51 -18.60 7.95
CA ALA A 66 -5.76 -20.03 8.11
C ALA A 66 -5.12 -20.61 9.38
N VAL A 67 -3.91 -20.18 9.73
CA VAL A 67 -3.24 -20.51 11.02
C VAL A 67 -4.09 -20.06 12.19
N ALA A 68 -4.50 -18.79 12.22
CA ALA A 68 -5.29 -18.24 13.32
C ALA A 68 -6.64 -18.96 13.48
N GLN A 69 -7.20 -19.48 12.39
CA GLN A 69 -8.47 -20.20 12.37
C GLN A 69 -8.32 -21.72 12.54
N ASN A 70 -7.10 -22.24 12.72
CA ASN A 70 -6.78 -23.67 12.72
C ASN A 70 -7.29 -24.42 11.46
N SER A 71 -7.30 -23.75 10.30
CA SER A 71 -7.73 -24.28 9.00
C SER A 71 -6.57 -24.48 8.01
N GLU A 72 -5.32 -24.51 8.51
CA GLU A 72 -4.11 -24.67 7.68
C GLU A 72 -4.14 -25.87 6.75
N SER A 73 -4.68 -27.02 7.21
CA SER A 73 -4.77 -28.22 6.38
C SER A 73 -5.58 -27.97 5.11
N GLN A 74 -6.68 -27.22 5.22
CA GLN A 74 -7.48 -26.82 4.07
C GLN A 74 -6.70 -25.86 3.17
N PHE A 75 -6.01 -24.88 3.73
CA PHE A 75 -5.16 -23.95 2.96
C PHE A 75 -4.04 -24.68 2.20
N TYR A 76 -3.40 -25.66 2.83
CA TYR A 76 -2.37 -26.49 2.20
C TYR A 76 -2.92 -27.36 1.08
N GLN A 77 -4.12 -27.91 1.26
CA GLN A 77 -4.81 -28.65 0.20
C GLN A 77 -5.24 -27.75 -0.96
N GLN A 78 -5.64 -26.50 -0.68
CA GLN A 78 -5.90 -25.49 -1.71
C GLN A 78 -4.62 -25.22 -2.53
N LEU A 79 -3.46 -25.01 -1.90
CA LEU A 79 -2.19 -24.84 -2.61
C LEU A 79 -1.84 -26.06 -3.46
N HIS A 80 -2.08 -27.26 -2.93
CA HIS A 80 -1.85 -28.50 -3.66
C HIS A 80 -2.71 -28.59 -4.92
N LEU A 81 -4.03 -28.36 -4.79
CA LEU A 81 -4.97 -28.43 -5.91
C LEU A 81 -4.75 -27.30 -6.91
N LEU A 82 -4.38 -26.11 -6.44
CA LEU A 82 -3.99 -25.00 -7.30
C LEU A 82 -2.75 -25.35 -8.12
N ARG A 83 -1.80 -26.09 -7.55
CA ARG A 83 -0.63 -26.63 -8.28
C ARG A 83 -1.03 -27.71 -9.28
N ALA A 84 -1.95 -28.60 -8.94
CA ALA A 84 -2.39 -29.69 -9.82
C ALA A 84 -3.20 -29.18 -11.03
N HIS A 85 -4.00 -28.13 -10.83
CA HIS A 85 -4.96 -27.63 -11.84
C HIS A 85 -4.53 -26.33 -12.53
N GLN A 86 -3.23 -25.98 -12.54
CA GLN A 86 -2.77 -24.69 -13.07
C GLN A 86 -3.20 -24.40 -14.51
N SER A 87 -3.35 -25.44 -15.34
CA SER A 87 -3.68 -25.31 -16.77
C SER A 87 -5.15 -25.54 -17.10
N ASP A 88 -5.93 -26.14 -16.19
CA ASP A 88 -7.30 -26.57 -16.48
C ASP A 88 -8.33 -26.10 -15.44
N LEU A 89 -7.91 -25.32 -14.42
CA LEU A 89 -8.76 -24.89 -13.32
C LEU A 89 -10.13 -24.33 -13.76
N PRO A 90 -10.23 -23.43 -14.77
CA PRO A 90 -11.55 -22.93 -15.22
C PRO A 90 -12.45 -24.03 -15.81
N ALA A 91 -11.86 -25.01 -16.50
CA ALA A 91 -12.61 -26.13 -17.06
C ALA A 91 -13.08 -27.08 -15.95
N THR A 92 -12.19 -27.38 -15.00
CA THR A 92 -12.47 -28.22 -13.82
C THR A 92 -13.58 -27.61 -12.95
N LEU A 93 -13.52 -26.30 -12.68
CA LEU A 93 -14.57 -25.59 -11.94
C LEU A 93 -15.94 -25.66 -12.65
N LYS A 94 -15.97 -25.51 -13.98
CA LYS A 94 -17.21 -25.68 -14.77
C LYS A 94 -17.77 -27.10 -14.68
N GLN A 95 -16.91 -28.13 -14.64
CA GLN A 95 -17.36 -29.51 -14.47
C GLN A 95 -17.95 -29.74 -13.08
N ILE A 96 -17.30 -29.22 -12.04
CA ILE A 96 -17.78 -29.31 -10.65
C ILE A 96 -19.14 -28.60 -10.51
N GLN A 97 -19.28 -27.40 -11.08
CA GLN A 97 -20.54 -26.67 -11.07
C GLN A 97 -21.67 -27.49 -11.73
N LYS A 98 -21.43 -28.05 -12.92
CA LYS A 98 -22.41 -28.91 -13.60
C LYS A 98 -22.77 -30.16 -12.79
N LYS A 99 -21.79 -30.75 -12.09
CA LYS A 99 -21.99 -31.90 -11.21
C LYS A 99 -22.93 -31.55 -10.06
N ARG A 100 -22.73 -30.37 -9.46
CA ARG A 100 -23.57 -29.82 -8.39
C ARG A 100 -24.99 -29.47 -8.85
N GLU A 101 -25.13 -28.85 -10.01
CA GLU A 101 -26.44 -28.54 -10.62
C GLU A 101 -27.27 -29.81 -10.88
N LYS A 102 -26.60 -30.94 -11.15
CA LYS A 102 -27.23 -32.25 -11.31
C LYS A 102 -27.48 -33.00 -9.99
N GLY A 103 -27.14 -32.41 -8.84
CA GLY A 103 -27.37 -33.00 -7.52
C GLY A 103 -26.40 -34.12 -7.12
N TYR A 104 -25.28 -34.29 -7.83
CA TYR A 104 -24.27 -35.28 -7.45
C TYR A 104 -23.43 -34.81 -6.27
N LEU A 105 -23.01 -35.76 -5.43
CA LEU A 105 -22.05 -35.52 -4.35
C LEU A 105 -20.66 -35.20 -4.93
N LEU A 106 -20.03 -34.16 -4.37
CA LEU A 106 -18.65 -33.80 -4.70
C LEU A 106 -17.68 -34.65 -3.88
N THR A 107 -16.53 -34.96 -4.47
CA THR A 107 -15.39 -35.51 -3.73
C THR A 107 -14.80 -34.44 -2.80
N SER A 108 -13.94 -34.84 -1.86
CA SER A 108 -13.25 -33.89 -0.98
C SER A 108 -12.43 -32.86 -1.76
N ASP A 109 -11.73 -33.30 -2.82
CA ASP A 109 -10.91 -32.41 -3.65
C ASP A 109 -11.79 -31.48 -4.50
N GLU A 110 -12.89 -31.97 -5.07
CA GLU A 110 -13.85 -31.14 -5.80
C GLU A 110 -14.45 -30.06 -4.90
N ALA A 111 -14.81 -30.39 -3.66
CA ALA A 111 -15.34 -29.43 -2.69
C ALA A 111 -14.32 -28.33 -2.34
N ILE A 112 -13.02 -28.66 -2.29
CA ILE A 112 -11.97 -27.67 -2.03
C ILE A 112 -11.65 -26.85 -3.29
N LEU A 113 -11.66 -27.46 -4.48
CA LEU A 113 -11.51 -26.75 -5.75
C LEU A 113 -12.54 -25.62 -5.89
N GLU A 114 -13.80 -25.85 -5.49
CA GLU A 114 -14.84 -24.80 -5.48
C GLU A 114 -14.49 -23.57 -4.62
N THR A 115 -13.59 -23.72 -3.64
CA THR A 115 -13.17 -22.62 -2.76
C THR A 115 -12.02 -21.79 -3.33
N LEU A 116 -11.30 -22.27 -4.36
CA LEU A 116 -10.16 -21.56 -4.95
C LEU A 116 -10.49 -20.16 -5.51
N PRO A 117 -11.63 -19.93 -6.18
CA PRO A 117 -12.02 -18.58 -6.59
C PRO A 117 -12.16 -17.60 -5.42
N VAL A 118 -12.65 -18.08 -4.27
CA VAL A 118 -12.75 -17.26 -3.05
C VAL A 118 -11.37 -16.93 -2.51
N LEU A 119 -10.49 -17.93 -2.41
CA LEU A 119 -9.10 -17.74 -2.00
C LEU A 119 -8.38 -16.73 -2.93
N GLY A 120 -8.53 -16.88 -4.25
CA GLY A 120 -7.93 -15.98 -5.24
C GLY A 120 -8.36 -14.54 -5.05
N LYS A 121 -9.66 -14.32 -4.80
CA LYS A 121 -10.19 -12.99 -4.45
C LYS A 121 -9.59 -12.44 -3.17
N GLN A 122 -9.49 -13.25 -2.11
CA GLN A 122 -8.92 -12.83 -0.83
C GLN A 122 -7.44 -12.46 -0.96
N ILE A 123 -6.66 -13.22 -1.73
CA ILE A 123 -5.26 -12.91 -2.04
C ILE A 123 -5.16 -11.57 -2.75
N CYS A 124 -5.97 -11.33 -3.77
CA CYS A 124 -5.95 -10.07 -4.53
C CYS A 124 -6.29 -8.86 -3.67
N ILE A 125 -7.31 -8.99 -2.80
CA ILE A 125 -7.71 -7.94 -1.84
C ILE A 125 -6.55 -7.60 -0.90
N ALA A 126 -5.83 -8.60 -0.41
CA ALA A 126 -4.71 -8.40 0.50
C ALA A 126 -3.43 -7.88 -0.20
N GLN A 127 -3.24 -8.19 -1.49
CA GLN A 127 -2.00 -7.92 -2.21
C GLN A 127 -1.83 -6.46 -2.65
N GLN A 128 -2.74 -5.85 -3.41
CA GLN A 128 -2.46 -4.50 -3.96
C GLN A 128 -3.71 -3.64 -4.12
N PRO A 129 -4.12 -2.90 -3.08
CA PRO A 129 -5.47 -2.33 -3.12
C PRO A 129 -5.54 -0.98 -3.82
N LEU A 130 -4.40 -0.32 -4.05
CA LEU A 130 -4.30 0.91 -4.85
C LEU A 130 -4.66 0.70 -6.33
N GLN A 131 -4.28 -0.44 -6.93
CA GLN A 131 -4.58 -0.73 -8.34
C GLN A 131 -6.03 -1.20 -8.55
N TYR A 132 -6.76 -1.54 -7.48
CA TYR A 132 -8.06 -2.21 -7.59
C TYR A 132 -9.19 -1.49 -6.86
N LYS A 133 -9.02 -0.20 -6.58
CA LYS A 133 -10.10 0.64 -6.06
C LYS A 133 -11.36 0.54 -6.94
N GLU A 134 -11.21 0.43 -8.25
CA GLU A 134 -12.33 0.28 -9.18
C GLU A 134 -13.04 -1.09 -9.06
N LYS A 135 -12.28 -2.17 -8.81
CA LYS A 135 -12.83 -3.54 -8.72
C LYS A 135 -13.36 -3.89 -7.32
N TYR A 136 -12.77 -3.32 -6.27
CA TYR A 136 -13.08 -3.66 -4.86
C TYR A 136 -13.53 -2.47 -4.00
N GLY A 137 -13.71 -1.29 -4.60
CA GLY A 137 -14.43 -0.14 -4.04
C GLY A 137 -13.68 0.75 -3.04
N GLU A 138 -12.55 0.33 -2.47
CA GLU A 138 -11.87 1.07 -1.40
C GLU A 138 -10.35 0.86 -1.36
N LEU A 139 -9.64 1.87 -0.85
CA LEU A 139 -8.17 1.95 -0.82
C LEU A 139 -7.65 1.26 0.46
N VAL A 140 -7.19 0.02 0.31
CA VAL A 140 -6.52 -0.74 1.38
C VAL A 140 -4.99 -0.63 1.19
N TRP A 141 -4.22 -0.82 2.25
CA TRP A 141 -2.77 -0.82 2.17
C TRP A 141 -2.27 -2.13 2.74
N GLN A 142 -1.28 -2.77 2.10
CA GLN A 142 -0.67 -4.02 2.61
C GLN A 142 -0.36 -3.92 4.12
N PRO A 143 0.28 -2.83 4.60
CA PRO A 143 0.60 -2.68 6.03
C PRO A 143 -0.60 -2.42 6.97
N ASP A 144 -1.84 -2.33 6.47
CA ASP A 144 -3.05 -2.21 7.29
C ASP A 144 -3.72 -3.58 7.44
N ILE A 145 -3.07 -4.46 8.20
CA ILE A 145 -3.50 -5.84 8.45
C ILE A 145 -4.93 -5.90 8.99
N ASN A 146 -5.32 -4.97 9.87
CA ASN A 146 -6.66 -4.96 10.44
C ASN A 146 -7.75 -4.72 9.38
N THR A 147 -7.53 -3.76 8.48
CA THR A 147 -8.46 -3.51 7.37
C THR A 147 -8.49 -4.68 6.39
N ILE A 148 -7.33 -5.27 6.10
CA ILE A 148 -7.25 -6.46 5.23
C ILE A 148 -8.01 -7.63 5.84
N LEU A 149 -7.75 -7.97 7.11
CA LEU A 149 -8.43 -9.05 7.84
C LEU A 149 -9.95 -8.90 7.80
N LYS A 150 -10.46 -7.71 8.10
CA LYS A 150 -11.91 -7.42 8.05
C LYS A 150 -12.51 -7.72 6.67
N LYS A 151 -11.77 -7.44 5.59
CA LYS A 151 -12.24 -7.63 4.22
C LYS A 151 -12.16 -9.08 3.76
N ILE A 152 -11.05 -9.76 4.02
CA ILE A 152 -10.86 -11.15 3.57
C ILE A 152 -11.66 -12.14 4.43
N ASN A 153 -11.95 -11.81 5.69
CA ASN A 153 -12.67 -12.68 6.62
C ASN A 153 -14.19 -12.40 6.70
N HIS A 154 -14.78 -11.79 5.65
CA HIS A 154 -16.22 -11.51 5.54
C HIS A 154 -16.87 -10.88 6.81
N GLY A 155 -16.12 -10.05 7.54
CA GLY A 155 -16.61 -9.38 8.76
C GLY A 155 -16.56 -10.21 10.06
N SER A 156 -16.06 -11.45 10.05
CA SER A 156 -15.77 -12.17 11.29
C SER A 156 -14.63 -11.48 12.03
N SER A 157 -14.94 -10.89 13.19
CA SER A 157 -14.05 -10.01 13.97
C SER A 157 -13.11 -10.74 14.92
N ILE A 158 -13.09 -12.07 14.89
CA ILE A 158 -12.39 -12.87 15.89
C ILE A 158 -10.87 -12.82 15.64
N VAL A 159 -10.42 -12.85 14.39
CA VAL A 159 -8.99 -12.77 14.05
C VAL A 159 -8.51 -11.32 14.17
N GLN A 160 -7.46 -11.11 14.98
CA GLN A 160 -6.92 -9.80 15.33
C GLN A 160 -5.44 -9.71 15.00
N HIS A 161 -5.02 -8.50 14.62
CA HIS A 161 -3.61 -8.11 14.61
C HIS A 161 -3.19 -7.78 16.04
N VAL A 162 -2.41 -8.68 16.65
CA VAL A 162 -2.07 -8.66 18.09
C VAL A 162 -0.99 -7.64 18.41
N PHE A 163 0.03 -7.59 17.56
CA PHE A 163 1.25 -6.83 17.80
C PHE A 163 1.99 -6.66 16.46
N CYS A 164 2.59 -5.50 16.25
CA CYS A 164 3.57 -5.28 15.18
C CYS A 164 4.85 -4.70 15.75
N LYS A 165 5.95 -4.99 15.06
CA LYS A 165 7.24 -4.45 15.44
C LYS A 165 8.19 -4.41 14.27
N THR A 166 8.75 -3.22 14.04
CA THR A 166 9.82 -3.03 13.09
C THR A 166 11.18 -3.22 13.77
N HIS A 167 12.02 -4.05 13.17
CA HIS A 167 13.34 -4.40 13.67
C HIS A 167 14.41 -4.29 12.58
N THR A 168 15.64 -4.00 13.01
CA THR A 168 16.83 -4.27 12.20
C THR A 168 17.79 -5.08 13.03
N PHE A 169 18.18 -6.22 12.49
CA PHE A 169 19.23 -7.06 13.06
C PHE A 169 20.57 -6.64 12.49
N SER A 170 21.57 -6.49 13.35
CA SER A 170 22.95 -6.17 12.96
C SER A 170 23.72 -7.38 12.44
N SER A 171 23.31 -8.59 12.83
CA SER A 171 23.88 -9.86 12.37
C SER A 171 22.86 -11.00 12.42
N GLN A 172 23.22 -12.14 11.82
CA GLN A 172 22.40 -13.36 11.88
C GLN A 172 22.32 -13.93 13.32
N GLU A 173 23.34 -13.70 14.14
CA GLU A 173 23.37 -14.11 15.54
C GLU A 173 22.30 -13.35 16.34
N GLU A 174 22.25 -12.02 16.22
CA GLU A 174 21.23 -11.19 16.88
C GLU A 174 19.81 -11.57 16.42
N ALA A 175 19.63 -11.80 15.11
CA ALA A 175 18.36 -12.31 14.60
C ALA A 175 18.03 -13.68 15.21
N THR A 176 19.00 -14.59 15.34
CA THR A 176 18.78 -15.92 15.93
C THR A 176 18.36 -15.82 17.38
N GLU A 177 18.99 -14.96 18.17
CA GLU A 177 18.62 -14.70 19.57
C GLU A 177 17.19 -14.18 19.68
N TYR A 178 16.78 -13.28 18.77
CA TYR A 178 15.40 -12.79 18.69
C TYR A 178 14.38 -13.91 18.48
N PHE A 179 14.62 -14.82 17.52
CA PHE A 179 13.71 -15.95 17.29
C PHE A 179 13.77 -17.00 18.42
N GLU A 180 14.91 -17.18 19.10
CA GLU A 180 14.97 -18.02 20.30
C GLU A 180 14.17 -17.42 21.47
N LEU A 181 14.25 -16.11 21.65
CA LEU A 181 13.46 -15.38 22.64
C LEU A 181 11.96 -15.52 22.35
N LEU A 182 11.57 -15.40 21.08
CA LEU A 182 10.19 -15.61 20.66
C LEU A 182 9.60 -16.97 21.05
N LYS A 183 10.37 -18.05 20.93
CA LYS A 183 9.94 -19.37 21.39
C LYS A 183 9.72 -19.41 22.91
N LYS A 184 10.54 -18.69 23.68
CA LYS A 184 10.48 -18.65 25.15
C LYS A 184 9.29 -17.84 25.67
N ILE A 185 8.89 -16.77 24.98
CA ILE A 185 7.73 -15.93 25.36
C ILE A 185 6.42 -16.72 25.37
N GLY A 186 6.36 -17.85 24.65
CA GLY A 186 5.19 -18.71 24.65
C GLY A 186 4.20 -18.41 23.52
N ILE A 187 4.69 -17.97 22.35
CA ILE A 187 3.88 -17.95 21.12
C ILE A 187 3.26 -19.34 20.93
N LYS A 188 1.94 -19.38 20.78
CA LYS A 188 1.15 -20.59 20.59
C LYS A 188 1.17 -21.02 19.12
N GLU A 189 0.72 -22.25 18.84
CA GLU A 189 0.70 -22.76 17.47
C GLU A 189 -0.41 -22.09 16.63
N ASP A 190 -1.48 -21.58 17.22
CA ASP A 190 -2.54 -20.82 16.55
C ASP A 190 -2.19 -19.34 16.31
N MET A 191 -0.91 -18.97 16.50
CA MET A 191 -0.41 -17.63 16.20
C MET A 191 0.49 -17.67 14.97
N ALA A 192 0.03 -17.00 13.92
CA ALA A 192 0.86 -16.72 12.76
C ALA A 192 1.73 -15.49 12.99
N VAL A 193 2.97 -15.58 12.56
CA VAL A 193 3.87 -14.43 12.47
C VAL A 193 4.17 -14.18 11.01
N MET A 194 3.81 -13.00 10.53
CA MET A 194 4.22 -12.52 9.22
C MET A 194 5.48 -11.70 9.37
N ILE A 195 6.45 -11.92 8.49
CA ILE A 195 7.66 -11.11 8.38
C ILE A 195 7.70 -10.47 7.00
N SER A 196 7.81 -9.15 6.97
CA SER A 196 7.73 -8.37 5.74
C SER A 196 8.92 -7.41 5.59
N THR A 197 9.31 -7.22 4.34
CA THR A 197 10.20 -6.17 3.86
C THR A 197 9.39 -5.23 2.97
N ALA A 198 10.05 -4.30 2.27
CA ALA A 198 9.35 -3.40 1.34
C ALA A 198 8.68 -4.16 0.17
N ASP A 199 9.28 -5.28 -0.26
CA ASP A 199 8.91 -5.95 -1.52
C ASP A 199 8.53 -7.42 -1.34
N HIS A 200 8.67 -7.97 -0.12
CA HIS A 200 8.43 -9.39 0.12
C HIS A 200 7.82 -9.65 1.49
N ALA A 201 7.00 -10.69 1.59
CA ALA A 201 6.40 -11.17 2.82
C ALA A 201 6.47 -12.69 2.91
N MET A 202 6.71 -13.18 4.12
CA MET A 202 6.85 -14.60 4.45
C MET A 202 6.14 -14.89 5.76
N GLY A 203 5.75 -16.14 5.98
CA GLY A 203 5.02 -16.56 7.15
C GLY A 203 5.79 -17.58 7.97
N PHE A 204 5.69 -17.53 9.29
CA PHE A 204 6.12 -18.62 10.15
C PHE A 204 5.27 -18.72 11.42
N LYS A 205 5.19 -19.93 11.98
CA LYS A 205 4.50 -20.22 13.23
C LYS A 205 5.28 -21.24 14.04
N ARG A 206 4.94 -21.36 15.32
CA ARG A 206 5.47 -22.41 16.17
C ARG A 206 4.96 -23.79 15.72
N ALA A 207 5.85 -24.78 15.73
CA ALA A 207 5.54 -26.20 15.58
C ALA A 207 6.44 -26.99 16.54
N GLY A 208 5.93 -27.26 17.74
CA GLY A 208 6.74 -27.80 18.84
C GLY A 208 7.95 -26.91 19.20
N ASN A 209 9.17 -27.43 18.99
CA ASN A 209 10.44 -26.71 19.22
C ASN A 209 11.07 -26.14 17.91
N LYS A 210 10.35 -26.24 16.79
CA LYS A 210 10.75 -25.70 15.49
C LYS A 210 9.81 -24.59 15.04
N TRP A 211 10.20 -23.95 13.94
CA TRP A 211 9.40 -23.00 13.20
C TRP A 211 8.91 -23.65 11.92
N ARG A 212 7.59 -23.71 11.74
CA ARG A 212 7.00 -23.99 10.44
C ARG A 212 7.03 -22.70 9.63
N PHE A 213 7.70 -22.72 8.49
CA PHE A 213 7.97 -21.55 7.65
C PHE A 213 7.39 -21.75 6.26
N ILE A 214 6.75 -20.71 5.74
CA ILE A 214 6.22 -20.65 4.39
C ILE A 214 6.80 -19.44 3.66
N ASN A 215 7.39 -19.71 2.49
CA ASN A 215 7.78 -18.68 1.54
C ASN A 215 7.11 -18.98 0.20
N ILE A 216 6.29 -18.04 -0.27
CA ILE A 216 5.51 -18.18 -1.51
C ILE A 216 6.43 -18.31 -2.73
N ASN A 217 7.58 -17.66 -2.68
CA ASN A 217 8.53 -17.71 -3.79
C ASN A 217 9.21 -19.08 -3.92
N ASP A 218 9.22 -19.90 -2.86
CA ASP A 218 9.85 -21.23 -2.87
C ASP A 218 8.81 -22.36 -2.75
N LEU A 219 7.52 -22.10 -3.01
CA LEU A 219 6.46 -23.14 -2.96
C LEU A 219 6.74 -24.31 -3.90
N PHE A 220 7.56 -24.11 -4.93
CA PHE A 220 7.97 -25.14 -5.86
C PHE A 220 9.00 -26.13 -5.29
N GLN A 221 9.75 -25.74 -4.26
CA GLN A 221 10.75 -26.59 -3.59
C GLN A 221 10.13 -27.44 -2.47
N GLN A 222 8.82 -27.36 -2.27
CA GLN A 222 8.12 -27.95 -1.14
C GLN A 222 7.35 -29.19 -1.58
N ASP A 223 7.42 -30.22 -0.73
CA ASP A 223 6.72 -31.49 -0.90
C ASP A 223 5.21 -31.27 -1.15
N LYS A 224 4.62 -32.13 -1.99
CA LYS A 224 3.19 -32.14 -2.31
C LYS A 224 2.32 -32.17 -1.04
N ASP A 225 2.77 -32.88 -0.01
CA ASP A 225 2.02 -33.10 1.23
C ASP A 225 2.39 -32.10 2.34
N LYS A 226 3.48 -31.34 2.16
CA LYS A 226 3.99 -30.36 3.15
C LYS A 226 4.46 -29.09 2.45
N PRO A 227 3.54 -28.13 2.15
CA PRO A 227 3.87 -26.85 1.53
C PRO A 227 4.46 -25.87 2.56
N TYR A 228 5.45 -26.32 3.32
CA TYR A 228 6.18 -25.57 4.32
C TYR A 228 7.50 -26.25 4.67
N PHE A 229 8.43 -25.47 5.19
CA PHE A 229 9.67 -25.96 5.78
C PHE A 229 9.56 -26.00 7.30
N GLU A 230 10.32 -26.87 7.95
CA GLU A 230 10.53 -26.84 9.39
C GLU A 230 11.97 -26.48 9.71
N PHE A 231 12.17 -25.37 10.41
CA PHE A 231 13.49 -24.87 10.73
C PHE A 231 13.71 -24.72 12.23
N THR A 232 14.96 -24.91 12.65
CA THR A 232 15.44 -24.29 13.90
C THR A 232 15.54 -22.78 13.71
N SER A 233 15.59 -21.99 14.79
CA SER A 233 15.70 -20.52 14.68
C SER A 233 16.91 -20.10 13.85
N LYS A 234 18.06 -20.76 14.01
CA LYS A 234 19.27 -20.52 13.22
C LYS A 234 19.06 -20.77 11.73
N ASN A 235 18.36 -21.83 11.35
CA ASN A 235 18.10 -22.15 9.95
C ASN A 235 17.03 -21.23 9.35
N LEU A 236 16.00 -20.84 10.14
CA LEU A 236 15.03 -19.83 9.74
C LEU A 236 15.73 -18.51 9.41
N VAL A 237 16.65 -18.05 10.27
CA VAL A 237 17.41 -16.82 10.04
C VAL A 237 18.25 -16.90 8.78
N LYS A 238 18.97 -18.01 8.56
CA LYS A 238 19.73 -18.20 7.31
C LYS A 238 18.83 -18.07 6.09
N GLU A 239 17.65 -18.65 6.16
CA GLU A 239 16.66 -18.61 5.08
C GLU A 239 16.11 -17.20 4.87
N LEU A 240 15.79 -16.47 5.94
CA LEU A 240 15.38 -15.07 5.85
C LEU A 240 16.46 -14.19 5.20
N TYR A 241 17.73 -14.38 5.56
CA TYR A 241 18.85 -13.64 4.97
C TYR A 241 19.08 -14.03 3.50
N ARG A 242 18.86 -15.29 3.12
CA ARG A 242 18.89 -15.75 1.73
C ARG A 242 17.77 -15.08 0.92
N ALA A 243 16.54 -15.14 1.41
CA ALA A 243 15.35 -14.59 0.76
C ALA A 243 15.40 -13.05 0.64
N CYS A 244 16.06 -12.37 1.59
CA CYS A 244 16.16 -10.90 1.63
C CYS A 244 17.51 -10.35 1.16
N LYS A 245 18.38 -11.17 0.54
CA LYS A 245 19.79 -10.83 0.27
C LYS A 245 19.98 -9.49 -0.44
N ASP A 246 19.18 -9.22 -1.47
CA ASP A 246 19.28 -7.99 -2.28
C ASP A 246 18.75 -6.74 -1.57
N LYS A 247 18.13 -6.91 -0.40
CA LYS A 247 17.55 -5.85 0.43
C LYS A 247 18.36 -5.57 1.69
N LEU A 248 19.45 -6.31 1.90
CA LEU A 248 20.34 -6.08 3.04
C LEU A 248 21.12 -4.78 2.83
N LEU A 249 21.16 -3.94 3.88
CA LEU A 249 22.05 -2.79 3.94
C LEU A 249 23.33 -3.20 4.66
N GLY A 250 24.33 -3.63 3.88
CA GLY A 250 25.49 -4.32 4.43
C GLY A 250 25.09 -5.70 4.97
N ASN A 251 25.37 -5.96 6.25
CA ASN A 251 24.98 -7.21 6.92
C ASN A 251 23.66 -7.11 7.70
N ARG A 252 22.95 -5.97 7.56
CA ARG A 252 21.75 -5.69 8.33
C ARG A 252 20.49 -6.10 7.61
N LEU A 253 19.62 -6.80 8.34
CA LEU A 253 18.28 -7.16 7.89
C LEU A 253 17.25 -6.28 8.59
N THR A 254 16.53 -5.44 7.84
CA THR A 254 15.42 -4.62 8.35
C THR A 254 14.10 -5.23 7.92
N VAL A 255 13.25 -5.56 8.89
CA VAL A 255 11.99 -6.26 8.69
C VAL A 255 10.92 -5.70 9.61
N ASN A 256 9.67 -5.90 9.22
CA ASN A 256 8.55 -5.80 10.13
C ASN A 256 8.05 -7.20 10.48
N THR A 257 7.64 -7.40 11.73
CA THR A 257 6.97 -8.63 12.17
C THR A 257 5.58 -8.30 12.70
N ASP A 258 4.57 -9.01 12.19
CA ASP A 258 3.17 -8.85 12.54
C ASP A 258 2.62 -10.16 13.09
N PHE A 259 1.91 -10.11 14.22
CA PHE A 259 1.40 -11.28 14.93
C PHE A 259 -0.13 -11.34 14.79
N ILE A 260 -0.64 -12.45 14.28
CA ILE A 260 -2.06 -12.63 13.94
C ILE A 260 -2.63 -13.85 14.68
N SER A 261 -3.74 -13.67 15.38
CA SER A 261 -4.42 -14.75 16.15
C SER A 261 -5.89 -14.41 16.45
N ILE A 262 -6.70 -15.41 16.79
CA ILE A 262 -8.12 -15.26 17.18
C ILE A 262 -8.34 -14.78 18.63
N ASN A 263 -7.35 -14.94 19.50
CA ASN A 263 -7.45 -14.59 20.92
C ASN A 263 -6.11 -14.03 21.41
N PRO A 264 -5.81 -12.74 21.14
CA PRO A 264 -4.70 -12.12 21.84
C PRO A 264 -5.02 -12.12 23.33
N GLU A 265 -4.27 -12.89 24.12
CA GLU A 265 -4.26 -12.63 25.55
C GLU A 265 -3.87 -11.16 25.74
N GLU A 266 -4.66 -10.37 26.47
CA GLU A 266 -4.39 -8.93 26.65
C GLU A 266 -2.95 -8.67 27.12
N LYS A 267 -2.40 -9.60 27.93
CA LYS A 267 -1.03 -9.56 28.44
C LYS A 267 0.04 -9.89 27.40
N LEU A 268 -0.28 -10.61 26.33
CA LEU A 268 0.69 -11.04 25.33
C LEU A 268 1.21 -9.86 24.51
N SER A 269 0.35 -8.92 24.12
CA SER A 269 0.78 -7.72 23.38
C SER A 269 1.75 -6.87 24.22
N SER A 270 1.43 -6.64 25.51
CA SER A 270 2.32 -5.97 26.45
C SER A 270 3.62 -6.74 26.68
N SER A 271 3.53 -8.06 26.87
CA SER A 271 4.71 -8.91 27.07
C SER A 271 5.64 -8.90 25.86
N LEU A 272 5.09 -8.99 24.65
CA LEU A 272 5.86 -8.85 23.41
C LEU A 272 6.53 -7.48 23.37
N GLN A 273 5.81 -6.41 23.70
CA GLN A 273 6.35 -5.06 23.68
C GLN A 273 7.52 -4.85 24.65
N ASP A 274 7.45 -5.42 25.86
CA ASP A 274 8.47 -5.29 26.90
C ASP A 274 9.69 -6.18 26.65
N VAL A 275 9.48 -7.36 26.05
CA VAL A 275 10.55 -8.35 25.83
C VAL A 275 11.39 -8.00 24.60
N PHE A 276 10.82 -7.32 23.61
CA PHE A 276 11.58 -6.93 22.43
C PHE A 276 12.48 -5.73 22.72
N PRO A 277 13.81 -5.90 22.70
CA PRO A 277 14.72 -4.83 23.04
C PRO A 277 14.51 -3.61 22.14
N GLU A 278 14.93 -2.46 22.67
CA GLU A 278 15.18 -1.31 21.83
C GLU A 278 16.13 -1.72 20.71
N PHE A 279 15.69 -1.41 19.48
CA PHE A 279 16.50 -1.44 18.28
C PHE A 279 17.95 -1.05 18.60
N PRO A 280 18.98 -1.63 17.95
CA PRO A 280 20.37 -1.24 18.17
C PRO A 280 20.66 0.15 17.60
N ILE A 281 20.05 1.19 18.17
CA ILE A 281 20.26 2.62 17.88
C ILE A 281 21.67 3.00 18.38
N LYS A 282 22.15 2.31 19.42
CA LYS A 282 23.44 2.58 20.09
C LYS A 282 24.66 2.18 19.26
N ASN A 283 24.49 1.33 18.24
CA ASN A 283 25.59 0.98 17.33
C ASN A 283 25.79 2.09 16.28
N LYS A 284 27.03 2.29 15.81
CA LYS A 284 27.31 3.19 14.69
C LYS A 284 26.47 2.74 13.47
N THR A 285 25.46 3.53 13.14
CA THR A 285 24.57 3.34 11.99
C THR A 285 24.81 4.46 10.97
N THR A 286 24.94 4.08 9.71
CA THR A 286 24.96 4.97 8.56
C THR A 286 23.60 5.64 8.38
N TYR A 287 23.57 6.76 7.65
CA TYR A 287 22.31 7.44 7.32
C TYR A 287 21.33 6.53 6.56
N GLY A 288 21.83 5.67 5.67
CA GLY A 288 20.99 4.73 4.90
C GLY A 288 20.28 3.71 5.77
N GLU A 289 20.99 3.11 6.75
CA GLU A 289 20.40 2.15 7.69
C GLU A 289 19.33 2.80 8.57
N ARG A 290 19.60 4.02 9.07
CA ARG A 290 18.61 4.79 9.86
C ARG A 290 17.35 5.08 9.05
N LEU A 291 17.55 5.48 7.81
CA LEU A 291 16.45 5.80 6.89
C LEU A 291 15.59 4.58 6.58
N ALA A 292 16.20 3.40 6.38
CA ALA A 292 15.48 2.17 6.09
C ALA A 292 14.57 1.75 7.26
N LEU A 293 15.08 1.72 8.49
CA LEU A 293 14.25 1.45 9.67
C LEU A 293 13.13 2.48 9.79
N PHE A 294 13.47 3.77 9.71
CA PHE A 294 12.50 4.82 9.96
C PHE A 294 11.40 4.84 8.89
N ALA A 295 11.77 4.61 7.63
CA ALA A 295 10.81 4.44 6.54
C ALA A 295 9.93 3.20 6.75
N MET A 296 10.50 2.06 7.14
CA MET A 296 9.72 0.86 7.43
C MET A 296 8.74 1.09 8.57
N ALA A 297 9.19 1.65 9.70
CA ALA A 297 8.32 1.95 10.83
C ALA A 297 7.18 2.92 10.43
N ALA A 298 7.48 3.91 9.59
CA ALA A 298 6.49 4.83 9.06
C ALA A 298 5.47 4.13 8.14
N THR A 299 5.92 3.22 7.27
CA THR A 299 5.08 2.40 6.40
C THR A 299 4.10 1.55 7.22
N GLN A 300 4.63 0.87 8.24
CA GLN A 300 3.90 -0.07 9.08
C GLN A 300 3.02 0.63 10.12
N GLY A 301 3.30 1.91 10.41
CA GLY A 301 2.61 2.63 11.47
C GLY A 301 3.08 2.20 12.88
N ASP A 302 4.28 1.62 13.01
CA ASP A 302 4.90 1.28 14.29
C ASP A 302 5.29 2.57 15.03
N MET A 303 4.31 3.14 15.73
CA MET A 303 4.45 4.41 16.45
C MET A 303 5.52 4.35 17.53
N ASN A 304 5.78 3.18 18.12
CA ASN A 304 6.79 3.02 19.14
C ASN A 304 8.19 3.18 18.53
N THR A 305 8.43 2.53 17.39
CA THR A 305 9.69 2.68 16.66
C THR A 305 9.84 4.08 16.06
N VAL A 306 8.75 4.67 15.53
CA VAL A 306 8.74 6.07 15.05
C VAL A 306 9.17 7.05 16.14
N LYS A 307 8.57 6.96 17.34
CA LYS A 307 8.93 7.83 18.48
C LYS A 307 10.39 7.64 18.87
N LYS A 308 10.86 6.40 18.97
CA LYS A 308 12.27 6.10 19.29
C LYS A 308 13.25 6.65 18.27
N CYS A 309 12.95 6.56 16.97
CA CYS A 309 13.75 7.19 15.92
C CYS A 309 13.83 8.71 16.10
N ILE A 310 12.69 9.35 16.39
CA ILE A 310 12.59 10.79 16.65
C ILE A 310 13.42 11.19 17.87
N ASP A 311 13.24 10.51 19.00
CA ASP A 311 13.91 10.80 20.27
C ASP A 311 15.43 10.62 20.15
N SER A 312 15.87 9.73 19.25
CA SER A 312 17.28 9.51 18.91
C SER A 312 17.85 10.55 17.94
N GLY A 313 17.09 11.60 17.62
CA GLY A 313 17.50 12.69 16.74
C GLY A 313 17.58 12.30 15.26
N TRP A 314 16.93 11.20 14.84
CA TRP A 314 16.94 10.81 13.43
C TRP A 314 16.07 11.79 12.65
N SER A 315 16.70 12.52 11.74
CA SER A 315 16.01 13.50 10.92
C SER A 315 15.24 12.81 9.80
N ILE A 316 13.96 13.16 9.65
CA ILE A 316 13.15 12.81 8.47
C ILE A 316 13.68 13.47 7.18
N PHE A 317 14.56 14.46 7.30
CA PHE A 317 15.13 15.18 6.17
C PHE A 317 16.65 14.94 6.05
N SER A 318 17.18 14.95 4.83
CA SER A 318 18.63 14.89 4.59
C SER A 318 19.22 16.30 4.48
N ARG A 319 20.11 16.68 5.40
CA ARG A 319 20.80 18.00 5.42
C ARG A 319 19.84 19.17 5.25
N ASN A 320 19.73 19.73 4.04
CA ASN A 320 18.91 20.89 3.68
C ASN A 320 17.86 20.60 2.59
N ARG A 321 17.48 19.34 2.35
CA ARG A 321 16.43 18.96 1.38
C ARG A 321 15.56 17.82 1.92
N LEU A 322 14.32 17.76 1.46
CA LEU A 322 13.47 16.59 1.65
C LEU A 322 13.90 15.53 0.62
N SER A 323 14.37 14.38 1.08
CA SER A 323 14.73 13.28 0.19
C SER A 323 13.46 12.59 -0.31
N ASP A 324 13.51 12.02 -1.51
CA ASP A 324 12.34 11.36 -2.13
C ASP A 324 11.92 10.10 -1.36
N ASN A 325 12.87 9.47 -0.67
CA ASN A 325 12.67 8.31 0.20
C ASN A 325 12.51 8.68 1.69
N SER A 326 12.12 9.92 1.99
CA SER A 326 11.92 10.37 3.36
C SER A 326 10.76 9.61 4.04
N PRO A 327 10.88 9.18 5.31
CA PRO A 327 9.83 8.43 6.00
C PRO A 327 8.50 9.18 6.11
N ILE A 328 8.55 10.52 6.24
CA ILE A 328 7.33 11.34 6.31
C ILE A 328 6.58 11.35 4.98
N LEU A 329 7.28 11.27 3.85
CA LEU A 329 6.63 11.19 2.54
C LEU A 329 5.85 9.88 2.43
N THR A 330 6.48 8.77 2.80
CA THR A 330 5.81 7.46 2.85
C THR A 330 4.58 7.50 3.75
N ALA A 331 4.70 8.07 4.96
CA ALA A 331 3.56 8.24 5.87
C ALA A 331 2.43 9.09 5.27
N ILE A 332 2.74 10.15 4.52
CA ILE A 332 1.76 10.97 3.80
C ILE A 332 1.07 10.17 2.70
N TYR A 333 1.84 9.49 1.84
CA TYR A 333 1.28 8.66 0.76
C TYR A 333 0.33 7.58 1.27
N LEU A 334 0.61 7.05 2.46
CA LEU A 334 -0.17 6.00 3.11
C LEU A 334 -1.27 6.53 4.05
N GLY A 335 -1.45 7.84 4.18
CA GLY A 335 -2.47 8.42 5.06
C GLY A 335 -2.22 8.16 6.57
N ARG A 336 -0.98 7.89 6.98
CA ARG A 336 -0.61 7.57 8.37
C ARG A 336 -0.56 8.84 9.24
N LYS A 337 -1.73 9.43 9.51
CA LYS A 337 -1.85 10.74 10.16
C LYS A 337 -1.11 10.86 11.50
N GLU A 338 -1.15 9.85 12.35
CA GLU A 338 -0.49 9.88 13.66
C GLU A 338 1.05 9.86 13.53
N VAL A 339 1.57 9.10 12.56
CA VAL A 339 3.01 9.08 12.22
C VAL A 339 3.43 10.45 11.70
N VAL A 340 2.65 11.01 10.76
CA VAL A 340 2.92 12.34 10.21
C VAL A 340 2.92 13.38 11.32
N ARG A 341 1.90 13.40 12.18
CA ARG A 341 1.79 14.34 13.31
C ARG A 341 2.99 14.25 14.24
N ALA A 342 3.43 13.04 14.61
CA ALA A 342 4.62 12.85 15.45
C ALA A 342 5.89 13.40 14.78
N MET A 343 6.10 13.11 13.50
CA MET A 343 7.25 13.62 12.73
C MET A 343 7.23 15.14 12.55
N LEU A 344 6.05 15.73 12.36
CA LEU A 344 5.87 17.18 12.23
C LEU A 344 6.20 17.90 13.53
N ASN A 345 5.73 17.37 14.67
CA ASN A 345 6.02 17.92 15.99
C ASN A 345 7.52 17.90 16.31
N ALA A 346 8.25 16.90 15.81
CA ALA A 346 9.69 16.77 15.98
C ALA A 346 10.52 17.70 15.07
N SER A 347 9.95 18.23 13.98
CA SER A 347 10.69 19.02 12.99
C SER A 347 9.89 20.18 12.38
N PRO A 348 9.23 21.03 13.19
CA PRO A 348 8.32 22.06 12.68
C PRO A 348 9.04 23.14 11.86
N HIS A 349 10.30 23.43 12.16
CA HIS A 349 11.08 24.47 11.48
C HIS A 349 11.42 24.14 10.01
N ARG A 350 11.16 22.91 9.57
CA ARG A 350 11.52 22.41 8.23
C ARG A 350 10.31 22.10 7.36
N ILE A 351 9.12 22.52 7.80
CA ILE A 351 7.83 22.22 7.16
C ILE A 351 7.75 22.62 5.68
N ASN A 352 8.44 23.71 5.29
CA ASN A 352 8.45 24.24 3.93
C ASN A 352 9.62 23.72 3.08
N GLN A 353 10.36 22.72 3.56
CA GLN A 353 11.49 22.18 2.84
C GLN A 353 11.05 21.57 1.51
N LYS A 354 11.75 21.95 0.45
CA LYS A 354 11.50 21.43 -0.90
C LYS A 354 12.15 20.06 -1.10
N ARG A 355 11.42 19.18 -1.75
CA ARG A 355 11.84 17.86 -2.22
C ARG A 355 12.85 17.98 -3.35
N LYS A 356 13.83 17.08 -3.37
CA LYS A 356 14.96 17.13 -4.31
C LYS A 356 14.52 16.99 -5.77
N SER A 357 13.59 16.08 -6.07
CA SER A 357 13.20 15.71 -7.44
C SER A 357 12.45 16.83 -8.18
N ASP A 358 11.49 17.47 -7.51
CA ASP A 358 10.50 18.33 -8.16
C ASP A 358 10.21 19.63 -7.42
N SER A 359 10.98 19.94 -6.38
CA SER A 359 10.77 21.13 -5.55
C SER A 359 9.42 21.20 -4.82
N SER A 360 8.68 20.08 -4.72
CA SER A 360 7.44 19.99 -3.94
C SER A 360 7.70 20.11 -2.44
N THR A 361 6.79 20.74 -1.70
CA THR A 361 6.81 20.77 -0.22
C THR A 361 5.91 19.68 0.35
N LEU A 362 5.91 19.46 1.68
CA LEU A 362 4.99 18.51 2.31
C LEU A 362 3.51 18.84 2.01
N LEU A 363 3.15 20.13 1.95
CA LEU A 363 1.79 20.56 1.59
C LEU A 363 1.41 20.17 0.15
N HIS A 364 2.34 20.27 -0.81
CA HIS A 364 2.10 19.79 -2.18
C HIS A 364 1.74 18.31 -2.19
N ILE A 365 2.56 17.48 -1.54
CA ILE A 365 2.37 16.02 -1.53
C ILE A 365 1.10 15.66 -0.79
N ALA A 366 0.81 16.29 0.35
CA ALA A 366 -0.40 16.01 1.11
C ALA A 366 -1.68 16.42 0.37
N CYS A 367 -1.68 17.57 -0.33
CA CYS A 367 -2.81 17.97 -1.16
C CYS A 367 -3.08 17.01 -2.32
N GLN A 368 -2.06 16.33 -2.81
CA GLN A 368 -2.20 15.37 -3.91
C GLN A 368 -2.53 13.95 -3.43
N TYR A 369 -2.06 13.55 -2.25
CA TYR A 369 -2.09 12.14 -1.80
C TYR A 369 -2.53 11.90 -0.34
N GLY A 370 -2.35 12.88 0.56
CA GLY A 370 -2.43 12.66 2.02
C GLY A 370 -3.82 12.80 2.65
N GLY A 371 -4.82 13.21 1.88
CA GLY A 371 -6.17 13.46 2.40
C GLY A 371 -6.27 14.72 3.29
N SER A 372 -7.50 15.08 3.66
CA SER A 372 -7.80 16.35 4.34
C SER A 372 -7.26 16.43 5.77
N ASP A 373 -7.23 15.31 6.52
CA ASP A 373 -6.71 15.28 7.89
C ASP A 373 -5.21 15.62 7.96
N ILE A 374 -4.40 15.07 7.05
CA ILE A 374 -2.96 15.38 7.00
C ILE A 374 -2.74 16.82 6.54
N VAL A 375 -3.52 17.30 5.57
CA VAL A 375 -3.47 18.70 5.14
C VAL A 375 -3.84 19.63 6.29
N GLU A 376 -4.86 19.28 7.08
CA GLU A 376 -5.24 20.04 8.28
C GLU A 376 -4.08 20.13 9.28
N ASP A 377 -3.42 19.01 9.59
CA ASP A 377 -2.28 18.96 10.50
C ASP A 377 -1.10 19.81 9.99
N LEU A 378 -0.78 19.76 8.69
CA LEU A 378 0.25 20.60 8.07
C LEU A 378 -0.10 22.10 8.15
N LEU A 379 -1.37 22.46 7.91
CA LEU A 379 -1.85 23.85 7.92
C LEU A 379 -1.91 24.45 9.34
N LYS A 380 -1.82 23.64 10.39
CA LYS A 380 -1.69 24.08 11.78
C LYS A 380 -0.24 24.43 12.16
N VAL A 381 0.75 23.97 11.40
CA VAL A 381 2.17 24.23 11.70
C VAL A 381 2.50 25.71 11.44
N LYS A 382 3.02 26.40 12.46
CA LYS A 382 3.40 27.82 12.36
C LYS A 382 4.41 28.04 11.23
N GLY A 383 4.14 29.02 10.39
CA GLY A 383 5.03 29.40 9.29
C GLY A 383 4.89 28.54 8.02
N ILE A 384 3.91 27.62 7.95
CA ILE A 384 3.57 26.92 6.71
C ILE A 384 3.26 27.93 5.58
N LYS A 385 3.85 27.70 4.40
CA LYS A 385 3.56 28.47 3.18
C LYS A 385 2.41 27.80 2.44
N ILE A 386 1.41 28.60 2.06
CA ILE A 386 0.18 28.10 1.42
C ILE A 386 0.34 27.98 -0.10
N ASP A 387 1.01 28.94 -0.74
CA ASP A 387 1.26 28.96 -2.19
C ASP A 387 2.74 28.81 -2.58
N PRO A 388 3.52 27.87 -2.01
CA PRO A 388 4.82 27.56 -2.57
C PRO A 388 4.65 27.01 -3.99
N LYS A 389 5.60 27.31 -4.88
CA LYS A 389 5.63 26.75 -6.23
C LYS A 389 6.62 25.58 -6.31
N ASP A 390 6.17 24.47 -6.89
CA ASP A 390 7.04 23.36 -7.30
C ASP A 390 7.85 23.72 -8.57
N LYS A 391 8.58 22.74 -9.14
CA LYS A 391 9.43 22.96 -10.33
C LYS A 391 8.64 23.32 -11.60
N ALA A 392 7.36 22.94 -11.69
CA ALA A 392 6.46 23.28 -12.78
C ALA A 392 5.67 24.58 -12.51
N GLY A 393 5.94 25.25 -11.39
CA GLY A 393 5.23 26.47 -11.00
C GLY A 393 3.87 26.21 -10.34
N ARG A 394 3.55 24.94 -10.04
CA ARG A 394 2.24 24.54 -9.50
C ARG A 394 2.18 24.80 -7.99
N THR A 395 1.01 25.17 -7.49
CA THR A 395 0.73 25.34 -6.06
C THR A 395 0.09 24.08 -5.46
N PRO A 396 0.05 23.92 -4.12
CA PRO A 396 -0.64 22.81 -3.49
C PRO A 396 -2.11 22.68 -3.89
N LEU A 397 -2.83 23.80 -4.03
CA LEU A 397 -4.22 23.79 -4.51
C LEU A 397 -4.35 23.26 -5.94
N MET A 398 -3.39 23.54 -6.83
CA MET A 398 -3.38 22.96 -8.17
C MET A 398 -3.19 21.44 -8.13
N LEU A 399 -2.31 20.94 -7.26
CA LEU A 399 -2.11 19.49 -7.12
C LEU A 399 -3.34 18.79 -6.50
N ALA A 400 -4.08 19.46 -5.61
CA ALA A 400 -5.36 18.96 -5.11
C ALA A 400 -6.39 18.76 -6.23
N CYS A 401 -6.28 19.49 -7.34
CA CYS A 401 -7.18 19.37 -8.49
C CYS A 401 -6.82 18.22 -9.45
N GLN A 402 -5.67 17.55 -9.30
CA GLN A 402 -5.19 16.57 -10.28
C GLN A 402 -5.76 15.16 -10.10
N LYS A 403 -6.03 14.74 -8.86
CA LYS A 403 -6.42 13.35 -8.55
C LYS A 403 -7.79 13.30 -7.91
N SER A 404 -8.85 13.48 -8.71
CA SER A 404 -10.24 13.53 -8.23
C SER A 404 -10.59 12.38 -7.30
N GLU A 405 -10.20 11.15 -7.64
CA GLU A 405 -10.43 9.97 -6.82
C GLU A 405 -9.84 10.01 -5.41
N ILE A 406 -8.73 10.73 -5.20
CA ILE A 406 -8.04 10.85 -3.92
C ILE A 406 -8.53 12.11 -3.19
N THR A 407 -8.83 13.17 -3.94
CA THR A 407 -9.11 14.51 -3.40
C THR A 407 -10.59 14.91 -3.50
N ASN A 408 -11.52 13.95 -3.62
CA ASN A 408 -12.96 14.20 -3.65
C ASN A 408 -13.55 14.51 -2.26
N ASP A 409 -12.92 15.41 -1.51
CA ASP A 409 -13.34 15.81 -0.17
C ASP A 409 -13.47 17.34 -0.06
N PRO A 410 -14.68 17.88 0.19
CA PRO A 410 -14.86 19.31 0.37
C PRO A 410 -14.02 19.91 1.52
N LYS A 411 -13.72 19.13 2.56
CA LYS A 411 -12.90 19.58 3.69
C LYS A 411 -11.52 20.03 3.21
N LEU A 412 -10.90 19.31 2.28
CA LEU A 412 -9.59 19.64 1.72
C LEU A 412 -9.56 21.05 1.11
N PHE A 413 -10.51 21.36 0.23
CA PHE A 413 -10.57 22.66 -0.45
C PHE A 413 -10.93 23.78 0.52
N ASN A 414 -11.90 23.55 1.42
CA ASN A 414 -12.26 24.52 2.44
C ASN A 414 -11.07 24.87 3.36
N LEU A 415 -10.26 23.88 3.74
CA LEU A 415 -9.04 24.11 4.52
C LEU A 415 -8.07 25.04 3.78
N LEU A 416 -7.80 24.77 2.49
CA LEU A 416 -6.92 25.60 1.68
C LEU A 416 -7.47 27.03 1.49
N PHE A 417 -8.76 27.17 1.19
CA PHE A 417 -9.41 28.48 1.04
C PHE A 417 -9.37 29.28 2.36
N SER A 418 -9.63 28.63 3.49
CA SER A 418 -9.59 29.27 4.81
C SER A 418 -8.21 29.81 5.18
N LYS A 419 -7.15 29.25 4.58
CA LYS A 419 -5.77 29.71 4.73
C LYS A 419 -5.33 30.67 3.62
N GLY A 420 -6.24 31.08 2.75
CA GLY A 420 -5.98 32.08 1.71
C GLY A 420 -5.20 31.55 0.51
N ALA A 421 -5.36 30.27 0.16
CA ALA A 421 -4.76 29.71 -1.07
C ALA A 421 -5.24 30.48 -2.30
N SER A 422 -4.30 30.95 -3.12
CA SER A 422 -4.62 31.76 -4.30
C SER A 422 -5.32 30.95 -5.39
N LEU A 423 -6.43 31.50 -5.91
CA LEU A 423 -7.19 30.91 -7.02
C LEU A 423 -6.72 31.39 -8.40
N THR A 424 -5.77 32.32 -8.45
CA THR A 424 -5.39 33.06 -9.66
C THR A 424 -3.94 32.86 -10.09
N ILE A 425 -3.10 32.26 -9.24
CA ILE A 425 -1.73 31.89 -9.62
C ILE A 425 -1.77 30.99 -10.85
N LYS A 426 -0.84 31.25 -11.77
CA LYS A 426 -0.59 30.42 -12.95
C LYS A 426 0.72 29.64 -12.78
N ASP A 427 0.71 28.39 -13.21
CA ASP A 427 1.89 27.57 -13.37
C ASP A 427 2.65 27.92 -14.67
N HIS A 428 3.69 27.15 -15.02
CA HIS A 428 4.47 27.39 -16.23
C HIS A 428 3.70 27.09 -17.53
N GLU A 429 2.60 26.33 -17.47
CA GLU A 429 1.68 26.10 -18.60
C GLU A 429 0.60 27.19 -18.70
N GLY A 430 0.60 28.16 -17.78
CA GLY A 430 -0.42 29.20 -17.72
C GLY A 430 -1.74 28.76 -17.07
N LEU A 431 -1.80 27.55 -16.50
CA LEU A 431 -3.00 27.00 -15.88
C LEU A 431 -3.16 27.52 -14.45
N THR A 432 -4.38 27.93 -14.12
CA THR A 432 -4.82 28.25 -12.75
C THR A 432 -5.31 26.98 -12.02
N PRO A 433 -5.59 27.03 -10.71
CA PRO A 433 -6.26 25.92 -10.03
C PRO A 433 -7.55 25.47 -10.72
N LEU A 434 -8.39 26.41 -11.19
CA LEU A 434 -9.58 26.08 -11.97
C LEU A 434 -9.24 25.42 -13.31
N GLY A 435 -8.14 25.84 -13.95
CA GLY A 435 -7.62 25.20 -15.16
C GLY A 435 -7.23 23.74 -14.93
N HIS A 436 -6.53 23.45 -13.83
CA HIS A 436 -6.21 22.07 -13.44
C HIS A 436 -7.47 21.26 -13.13
N ALA A 437 -8.44 21.83 -12.40
CA ALA A 437 -9.69 21.14 -12.08
C ALA A 437 -10.48 20.75 -13.34
N LYS A 438 -10.56 21.65 -14.33
CA LYS A 438 -11.19 21.38 -15.64
C LYS A 438 -10.41 20.37 -16.47
N LYS A 439 -9.08 20.52 -16.56
CA LYS A 439 -8.20 19.60 -17.31
C LYS A 439 -8.32 18.14 -16.82
N ASN A 440 -8.57 17.94 -15.53
CA ASN A 440 -8.68 16.62 -14.91
C ASN A 440 -10.13 16.19 -14.60
N ASN A 441 -11.15 16.90 -15.12
CA ASN A 441 -12.57 16.60 -14.87
C ASN A 441 -12.93 16.42 -13.38
N HIS A 442 -12.34 17.25 -12.50
CA HIS A 442 -12.58 17.20 -11.05
C HIS A 442 -13.80 18.06 -10.68
N ASP A 443 -15.01 17.52 -10.86
CA ASP A 443 -16.27 18.25 -10.70
C ASP A 443 -16.43 18.94 -9.34
N LEU A 444 -16.02 18.27 -8.25
CA LEU A 444 -16.08 18.87 -6.92
C LEU A 444 -15.16 20.09 -6.84
N ALA A 445 -13.90 19.97 -7.29
CA ALA A 445 -12.96 21.08 -7.29
C ALA A 445 -13.46 22.24 -8.16
N ILE A 446 -14.02 21.96 -9.33
CA ILE A 446 -14.63 22.98 -10.22
C ILE A 446 -15.71 23.74 -9.46
N LYS A 447 -16.71 23.03 -8.91
CA LYS A 447 -17.83 23.63 -8.16
C LYS A 447 -17.34 24.48 -6.99
N MET A 448 -16.37 23.98 -6.23
CA MET A 448 -15.85 24.66 -5.05
C MET A 448 -15.04 25.91 -5.40
N ILE A 449 -14.14 25.82 -6.37
CA ILE A 449 -13.29 26.95 -6.81
C ILE A 449 -14.16 28.03 -7.47
N GLU A 450 -15.11 27.66 -8.33
CA GLU A 450 -16.01 28.64 -8.95
C GLU A 450 -16.90 29.35 -7.92
N LYS A 451 -17.40 28.61 -6.92
CA LYS A 451 -18.12 29.20 -5.80
C LYS A 451 -17.24 30.18 -5.04
N GLN A 452 -16.01 29.80 -4.72
CA GLN A 452 -15.09 30.66 -3.99
C GLN A 452 -14.69 31.91 -4.80
N LEU A 453 -14.43 31.78 -6.10
CA LEU A 453 -14.17 32.91 -7.00
C LEU A 453 -15.34 33.90 -7.02
N ARG A 454 -16.59 33.41 -7.08
CA ARG A 454 -17.79 34.28 -7.00
C ARG A 454 -17.87 35.00 -5.66
N ASN A 455 -17.56 34.31 -4.56
CA ASN A 455 -17.54 34.91 -3.23
C ASN A 455 -16.48 36.02 -3.12
N GLU A 456 -15.26 35.78 -3.63
CA GLU A 456 -14.17 36.76 -3.66
C GLU A 456 -14.51 37.97 -4.53
N ALA A 457 -15.16 37.76 -5.68
CA ALA A 457 -15.63 38.83 -6.55
C ALA A 457 -16.71 39.70 -5.87
N TYR A 458 -17.69 39.06 -5.22
CA TYR A 458 -18.75 39.77 -4.50
C TYR A 458 -18.21 40.57 -3.31
N ALA A 459 -17.31 39.98 -2.51
CA ALA A 459 -16.65 40.66 -1.41
C ALA A 459 -15.84 41.87 -1.90
N SER A 460 -15.12 41.73 -3.01
CA SER A 460 -14.35 42.81 -3.64
C SER A 460 -15.26 43.95 -4.12
N GLN A 461 -16.41 43.62 -4.72
CA GLN A 461 -17.40 44.62 -5.15
C GLN A 461 -17.99 45.38 -3.95
N GLN A 462 -18.35 44.69 -2.87
CA GLN A 462 -18.85 45.33 -1.64
C GLN A 462 -17.80 46.22 -0.98
N ALA A 463 -16.55 45.77 -0.88
CA ALA A 463 -15.46 46.55 -0.30
C ALA A 463 -15.26 47.85 -1.09
N ARG A 464 -15.24 47.76 -2.43
CA ARG A 464 -15.15 48.93 -3.32
C ARG A 464 -16.35 49.88 -3.15
N ALA A 465 -17.57 49.36 -3.05
CA ALA A 465 -18.76 50.18 -2.80
C ALA A 465 -18.73 50.89 -1.44
N ARG A 466 -18.21 50.25 -0.38
CA ARG A 466 -18.02 50.88 0.95
C ARG A 466 -16.95 51.96 0.92
N GLN A 467 -15.85 51.73 0.21
CA GLN A 467 -14.79 52.73 0.03
C GLN A 467 -15.31 54.00 -0.65
N PHE A 468 -16.12 53.85 -1.71
CA PHE A 468 -16.76 54.99 -2.38
C PHE A 468 -17.78 55.73 -1.49
N LYS A 469 -18.53 55.01 -0.65
CA LYS A 469 -19.44 55.64 0.32
C LYS A 469 -18.68 56.39 1.42
N TYR A 470 -17.56 55.85 1.90
CA TYR A 470 -16.72 56.51 2.91
C TYR A 470 -16.04 57.79 2.37
N SER A 471 -15.57 57.77 1.11
CA SER A 471 -15.03 58.97 0.46
C SER A 471 -16.09 60.04 0.17
N ALA A 472 -17.36 59.65 0.00
CA ALA A 472 -18.46 60.61 -0.16
C ALA A 472 -18.89 61.24 1.18
N ALA A 473 -18.80 60.49 2.29
CA ALA A 473 -19.21 60.97 3.63
C ALA A 473 -18.16 61.86 4.31
N LYS A 474 -16.85 61.68 4.02
CA LYS A 474 -15.80 62.65 4.35
C LYS A 474 -15.61 63.57 3.16
N GLY A 475 -16.37 64.66 3.09
CA GLY A 475 -16.22 65.66 2.04
C GLY A 475 -14.77 66.15 1.90
N THR A 476 -14.02 65.53 0.99
CA THR A 476 -12.80 66.12 0.47
C THR A 476 -13.20 67.11 -0.61
N LEU A 477 -13.19 68.39 -0.24
CA LEU A 477 -13.08 69.50 -1.16
C LEU A 477 -11.92 69.20 -2.12
N PHE A 478 -12.23 68.90 -3.37
CA PHE A 478 -11.27 69.00 -4.45
C PHE A 478 -10.97 70.49 -4.64
N HIS A 479 -9.79 70.94 -4.21
CA HIS A 479 -9.18 72.13 -4.79
C HIS A 479 -8.78 71.83 -6.24
N PRO A 480 -9.12 72.69 -7.22
CA PRO A 480 -8.78 72.45 -8.62
C PRO A 480 -7.29 72.71 -8.82
N GLY A 481 -6.51 71.66 -9.11
CA GLY A 481 -5.10 71.85 -9.44
C GLY A 481 -4.22 70.62 -9.34
N SER A 482 -4.56 69.47 -9.95
CA SER A 482 -3.55 68.50 -10.40
C SER A 482 -4.13 67.52 -11.43
N ARG A 483 -3.45 67.42 -12.58
CA ARG A 483 -3.75 66.60 -13.75
C ARG A 483 -4.36 65.22 -13.45
N ALA A 484 -5.62 65.04 -13.87
CA ALA A 484 -6.17 63.72 -14.12
C ALA A 484 -5.64 63.21 -15.48
N LEU A 485 -4.98 62.05 -15.48
CA LEU A 485 -4.73 61.27 -16.69
C LEU A 485 -6.08 60.70 -17.17
N ASN A 486 -6.49 61.12 -18.36
CA ASN A 486 -7.63 60.58 -19.09
C ASN A 486 -7.39 59.11 -19.41
N TYR A 487 -8.22 58.21 -18.86
CA TYR A 487 -8.47 56.91 -19.47
C TYR A 487 -9.84 56.97 -20.15
N ASN A 488 -9.80 57.08 -21.49
CA ASN A 488 -10.96 56.91 -22.35
C ASN A 488 -11.53 55.49 -22.18
N LEU A 489 -12.79 55.39 -21.78
CA LEU A 489 -13.65 54.23 -22.03
C LEU A 489 -14.63 54.60 -23.15
N PRO A 490 -14.89 53.70 -24.13
CA PRO A 490 -15.83 53.98 -25.20
C PRO A 490 -17.28 53.96 -24.67
N GLN A 491 -18.04 55.00 -25.02
CA GLN A 491 -19.48 55.07 -24.79
C GLN A 491 -20.21 54.04 -25.66
N THR A 492 -20.88 53.09 -25.05
CA THR A 492 -22.02 52.38 -25.66
C THR A 492 -23.27 53.22 -25.43
N THR A 493 -23.75 53.85 -26.50
CA THR A 493 -25.07 54.48 -26.59
C THR A 493 -26.16 53.43 -26.43
N ILE A 494 -26.83 53.40 -25.28
CA ILE A 494 -28.15 52.78 -25.14
C ILE A 494 -29.18 53.91 -25.20
N SER A 495 -29.79 54.05 -26.37
CA SER A 495 -31.02 54.81 -26.55
C SER A 495 -32.16 54.03 -25.90
N MET A 496 -32.68 54.53 -24.77
CA MET A 496 -34.01 54.17 -24.31
C MET A 496 -34.95 55.33 -24.59
N LYS A 497 -35.89 55.07 -25.51
CA LYS A 497 -37.08 55.87 -25.77
C LYS A 497 -37.86 56.07 -24.48
N ASN A 498 -38.21 57.33 -24.23
CA ASN A 498 -39.34 57.70 -23.38
C ASN A 498 -40.60 57.05 -23.95
N ASP A 499 -41.26 56.20 -23.17
CA ASP A 499 -42.71 56.00 -23.29
C ASP A 499 -43.34 56.59 -22.04
N GLY A 500 -43.86 57.80 -22.20
CA GLY A 500 -44.85 58.37 -21.30
C GLY A 500 -46.23 57.94 -21.77
N ARG A 501 -46.97 57.27 -20.91
CA ARG A 501 -48.43 57.41 -20.82
C ARG A 501 -48.87 57.45 -19.36
N ARG A 502 -49.44 58.59 -18.98
CA ARG A 502 -50.90 58.69 -18.98
C ARG A 502 -51.37 58.87 -20.40
#